data_AF-A0A959LQZ7-F1
#
_entry.id   AF-A0A959LQZ7-F1
#
_cell.length_a   1.000
_cell.length_b   1.000
_cell.length_c   1.000
_cell.angle_alpha   90.00
_cell.angle_beta   90.00
_cell.angle_gamma   90.00
#
_symmetry.space_group_name_H-M   'P 1'
#
loop_
_entity.id
_entity.type
_entity.pdbx_description
1 polymer ?
#
loop_
_entity_poly.entity_id
_entity_poly.type
_entity_poly.pdbx_seq_one_letter_code
_entity_poly.pdbx_strand_id
1 'polypeptide(L)'
;MTNKKVYYNESKVAISIHDEFSDKEILLKNLSSGEKQIISIFAKIILDSSKNVIVLFDEPELSLSLQWQTKLLPDIIRTGKCDYLLAVTHSPFVFENELDNYASDMINFISYYH
;
A
#
# COMPACT_ATOMS: atom_id res chain seq x y z
N MET A 1 6.55 8.73 3.63
CA MET A 1 6.90 8.13 4.94
C MET A 1 7.25 9.27 5.87
N THR A 2 6.84 9.22 7.15
CA THR A 2 7.11 10.34 8.06
C THR A 2 8.61 10.57 8.19
N ASN A 3 9.06 11.75 7.78
CA ASN A 3 10.45 12.20 7.80
C ASN A 3 11.42 11.34 6.97
N LYS A 4 10.94 10.64 5.92
CA LYS A 4 11.80 9.80 5.06
C LYS A 4 11.44 9.94 3.58
N LYS A 5 12.46 9.94 2.74
CA LYS A 5 12.38 9.94 1.27
C LYS A 5 12.86 8.61 0.70
N VAL A 6 12.21 8.13 -0.35
CA VAL A 6 12.55 6.91 -1.06
C VAL A 6 13.09 7.30 -2.43
N TYR A 7 14.26 6.77 -2.79
CA TYR A 7 14.88 6.97 -4.09
C TYR A 7 14.97 5.63 -4.82
N TYR A 8 14.60 5.63 -6.10
CA TYR A 8 14.74 4.48 -6.98
C TYR A 8 15.89 4.73 -7.97
N ASN A 9 16.80 3.76 -8.05
CA ASN A 9 17.88 3.74 -9.02
C ASN A 9 17.56 2.69 -10.10
N GLU A 10 17.11 3.15 -11.26
CA GLU A 10 16.78 2.30 -12.41
C GLU A 10 17.96 1.43 -12.85
N SER A 11 19.17 2.00 -12.94
CA SER A 11 20.36 1.28 -13.44
C SER A 11 20.81 0.15 -12.54
N LYS A 12 20.59 0.26 -11.23
CA LYS A 12 20.96 -0.76 -10.23
C LYS A 12 19.78 -1.60 -9.77
N VAL A 13 18.56 -1.28 -10.22
CA VAL A 13 17.29 -1.83 -9.72
C VAL A 13 17.29 -1.84 -8.18
N ALA A 14 17.65 -0.69 -7.60
CA ALA A 14 17.87 -0.55 -6.16
C ALA A 14 17.00 0.57 -5.59
N ILE A 15 16.51 0.36 -4.37
CA ILE A 15 15.78 1.36 -3.59
C ILE A 15 16.67 1.79 -2.42
N SER A 16 16.90 3.08 -2.26
CA SER A 16 17.50 3.67 -1.05
C SER A 16 16.51 4.56 -0.33
N ILE A 17 16.69 4.69 0.98
CA ILE A 17 15.78 5.43 1.85
C ILE A 17 16.63 6.39 2.66
N HIS A 18 16.25 7.65 2.69
CA HIS A 18 17.02 8.67 3.39
C HIS A 18 16.13 9.42 4.36
N ASP A 19 16.71 9.83 5.47
CA ASP A 19 16.09 10.76 6.40
C ASP A 19 15.86 12.11 5.70
N GLU A 20 14.66 12.66 5.83
CA GLU A 20 14.26 13.86 5.08
C GLU A 20 15.04 15.11 5.46
N PHE A 21 15.53 15.20 6.70
CA PHE A 21 16.20 16.39 7.22
C PHE A 21 17.72 16.31 7.10
N SER A 22 18.28 15.13 7.38
CA SER A 22 19.73 14.92 7.41
C SER A 22 20.29 14.32 6.12
N ASP A 23 19.43 13.85 5.22
CA ASP A 23 19.76 13.12 3.98
C ASP A 23 20.61 11.85 4.22
N LYS A 24 20.72 11.41 5.48
CA LYS A 24 21.43 10.18 5.85
C LYS A 24 20.64 8.98 5.38
N GLU A 25 21.34 8.05 4.74
CA GLU A 25 20.75 6.78 4.34
C GLU A 25 20.29 5.98 5.57
N ILE A 26 19.05 5.50 5.51
CA ILE A 26 18.38 4.66 6.49
C ILE A 26 18.38 3.24 5.93
N LEU A 27 19.07 2.34 6.63
CA LEU A 27 19.05 0.92 6.29
C LEU A 27 17.64 0.35 6.44
N LEU A 28 17.22 -0.50 5.51
CA LEU A 28 15.91 -1.20 5.54
C LEU A 28 15.60 -1.84 6.89
N LYS A 29 16.61 -2.40 7.58
CA LYS A 29 16.45 -3.04 8.90
C LYS A 29 15.95 -2.06 9.98
N ASN A 30 16.26 -0.77 9.85
CA ASN A 30 15.92 0.29 10.82
C ASN A 30 14.52 0.89 10.59
N LEU A 31 13.80 0.46 9.56
CA LEU A 31 12.41 0.87 9.34
C LEU A 31 11.45 0.15 10.28
N SER A 32 10.31 0.79 10.54
CA SER A 32 9.20 0.12 11.22
C SER A 32 8.67 -1.05 10.38
N SER A 33 7.94 -1.97 11.01
CA SER A 33 7.28 -3.07 10.29
C SER A 33 6.32 -2.56 9.21
N GLY A 34 5.48 -1.59 9.55
CA GLY A 34 4.56 -0.97 8.58
C GLY A 34 5.29 -0.30 7.42
N GLU A 35 6.39 0.39 7.68
CA GLU A 35 7.21 0.99 6.62
C GLU A 35 7.82 -0.06 5.68
N LYS A 36 8.33 -1.17 6.22
CA LYS A 36 8.82 -2.31 5.43
C LYS A 36 7.72 -2.92 4.58
N GLN A 37 6.52 -3.05 5.12
CA GLN A 37 5.35 -3.57 4.42
C GLN A 37 4.95 -2.68 3.25
N ILE A 38 4.83 -1.36 3.45
CA ILE A 38 4.56 -0.40 2.38
C ILE A 38 5.58 -0.54 1.25
N ILE A 39 6.88 -0.52 1.59
CA ILE A 39 7.94 -0.63 0.58
C ILE A 39 7.86 -1.96 -0.18
N SER A 40 7.63 -3.07 0.53
CA SER A 40 7.50 -4.39 -0.09
C SER A 40 6.34 -4.45 -1.09
N ILE A 41 5.18 -3.88 -0.73
CA ILE A 41 4.00 -3.82 -1.60
C ILE A 41 4.30 -3.01 -2.87
N PHE A 42 4.78 -1.78 -2.72
CA PHE A 42 5.07 -0.92 -3.87
C PHE A 42 6.21 -1.47 -4.73
N ALA A 43 7.25 -2.05 -4.13
CA ALA A 43 8.32 -2.67 -4.90
C ALA A 43 7.77 -3.81 -5.78
N LYS A 44 6.88 -4.67 -5.26
CA LYS A 44 6.25 -5.73 -6.07
C LYS A 44 5.45 -5.15 -7.24
N ILE A 45 4.60 -4.16 -6.99
CA ILE A 45 3.73 -3.57 -8.03
C ILE A 45 4.57 -2.82 -9.09
N ILE A 46 5.55 -2.03 -8.66
CA ILE A 46 6.35 -1.19 -9.55
C ILE A 46 7.33 -2.03 -10.38
N LEU A 47 7.96 -3.04 -9.77
CA LEU A 47 8.93 -3.90 -10.46
C LEU A 47 8.26 -4.96 -11.34
N ASP A 48 6.96 -5.20 -11.19
CA ASP A 48 6.23 -6.06 -12.11
C ASP A 48 6.25 -5.48 -13.53
N SER A 49 6.61 -6.33 -14.49
CA SER A 49 6.71 -5.95 -15.92
C SER A 49 5.35 -5.93 -16.64
N SER A 50 4.32 -6.52 -16.03
CA SER A 50 2.96 -6.45 -16.54
C SER A 50 2.39 -5.03 -16.41
N LYS A 51 1.53 -4.67 -17.36
CA LYS A 51 0.86 -3.36 -17.36
C LYS A 51 -0.40 -3.34 -16.50
N ASN A 52 -0.91 -4.51 -16.14
CA ASN A 52 -2.22 -4.70 -15.52
C ASN A 52 -2.11 -5.75 -14.41
N VAL A 53 -1.81 -5.32 -13.19
CA VAL A 53 -1.80 -6.20 -12.02
C VAL A 53 -3.18 -6.22 -11.35
N ILE A 54 -3.60 -7.42 -10.94
CA ILE A 54 -4.73 -7.62 -10.05
C ILE A 54 -4.18 -7.69 -8.62
N VAL A 55 -4.69 -6.83 -7.75
CA VAL A 55 -4.28 -6.73 -6.35
C VAL A 55 -5.40 -7.27 -5.47
N LEU A 56 -5.08 -8.33 -4.72
CA LEU A 56 -5.97 -8.94 -3.73
C LEU A 56 -5.33 -8.79 -2.35
N PHE A 57 -6.04 -8.14 -1.43
CA PHE A 57 -5.62 -7.99 -0.04
C PHE A 57 -6.58 -8.67 0.92
N ASP A 58 -5.99 -9.31 1.92
CA ASP A 58 -6.64 -9.71 3.16
C ASP A 58 -5.93 -8.96 4.29
N GLU A 59 -6.69 -8.21 5.08
CA GLU A 59 -6.23 -7.33 6.15
C GLU A 59 -5.05 -6.41 5.78
N PRO A 60 -5.20 -5.54 4.76
CA PRO A 60 -4.14 -4.63 4.33
C PRO A 60 -3.64 -3.67 5.43
N GLU A 61 -4.44 -3.46 6.47
CA GLU A 61 -4.15 -2.60 7.62
C GLU A 61 -3.10 -3.15 8.59
N LEU A 62 -2.79 -4.45 8.53
CA LEU A 62 -1.90 -5.08 9.50
C LEU A 62 -0.56 -4.35 9.54
N SER A 63 -0.08 -4.05 10.75
CA SER A 63 1.17 -3.32 11.01
C SER A 63 1.22 -1.86 10.53
N LEU A 64 0.14 -1.31 9.96
CA LEU A 64 0.08 0.06 9.45
C LEU A 64 -0.52 1.03 10.48
N SER A 65 0.02 2.25 10.53
CA SER A 65 -0.60 3.35 11.28
C SER A 65 -1.89 3.81 10.58
N LEU A 66 -2.79 4.48 11.32
CA LEU A 66 -4.05 5.00 10.77
C LEU A 66 -3.84 5.87 9.52
N GLN A 67 -2.80 6.72 9.54
CA GLN A 67 -2.45 7.56 8.39
C GLN A 67 -2.07 6.76 7.14
N TRP A 68 -1.48 5.57 7.31
CA TRP A 68 -1.12 4.71 6.18
C TRP A 68 -2.30 3.88 5.70
N GLN A 69 -3.18 3.45 6.62
CA GLN A 69 -4.41 2.73 6.27
C GLN A 69 -5.26 3.56 5.29
N THR A 70 -5.44 4.85 5.55
CA THR A 70 -6.24 5.74 4.68
C THR A 70 -5.61 6.02 3.32
N LYS A 71 -4.33 5.67 3.11
CA LYS A 71 -3.59 6.01 1.89
C LYS A 71 -3.23 4.81 1.03
N LEU A 72 -3.11 3.61 1.61
CA LEU A 72 -2.54 2.45 0.93
C LEU A 72 -3.26 2.12 -0.39
N LEU A 73 -4.57 1.88 -0.35
CA LEU A 73 -5.31 1.45 -1.55
C LEU A 73 -5.37 2.55 -2.62
N PRO A 74 -5.68 3.81 -2.28
CA PRO A 74 -5.60 4.90 -3.25
C PRO A 74 -4.22 5.07 -3.88
N ASP A 75 -3.15 4.98 -3.09
CA ASP A 75 -1.78 5.11 -3.59
C ASP A 75 -1.43 3.96 -4.56
N ILE A 76 -1.93 2.75 -4.31
CA ILE A 76 -1.78 1.60 -5.23
C ILE A 76 -2.49 1.85 -6.56
N ILE A 77 -3.73 2.36 -6.52
CA ILE A 77 -4.48 2.68 -7.75
C ILE A 77 -3.76 3.77 -8.55
N ARG A 78 -3.24 4.80 -7.87
CA ARG A 78 -2.50 5.91 -8.49
C ARG A 78 -1.18 5.49 -9.15
N THR A 79 -0.67 4.29 -8.88
CA THR A 79 0.48 3.76 -9.64
C THR A 79 0.18 3.59 -11.14
N GLY A 80 -1.10 3.51 -11.52
CA GLY A 80 -1.53 3.27 -12.90
C GLY A 80 -1.24 1.86 -13.41
N LYS A 81 -0.72 0.96 -12.55
CA LYS A 81 -0.50 -0.46 -12.87
C LYS A 81 -1.60 -1.38 -12.36
N CYS A 82 -2.42 -0.91 -11.41
CA CYS A 82 -3.49 -1.69 -10.80
C CYS A 82 -4.74 -1.65 -11.68
N ASP A 83 -5.10 -2.80 -12.27
CA ASP A 83 -6.28 -2.93 -13.15
C ASP A 83 -7.52 -3.33 -12.33
N TYR A 84 -7.32 -4.08 -11.25
CA TYR A 84 -8.38 -4.47 -10.32
C TYR A 84 -7.82 -4.56 -8.90
N LEU A 85 -8.55 -4.00 -7.93
CA LEU A 85 -8.22 -4.06 -6.52
C LEU A 85 -9.41 -4.62 -5.74
N LEU A 86 -9.14 -5.68 -4.96
CA LEU A 86 -10.07 -6.21 -3.97
C LEU A 86 -9.36 -6.25 -2.62
N ALA A 87 -10.01 -5.73 -1.58
CA ALA A 87 -9.49 -5.76 -0.23
C ALA A 87 -10.58 -6.23 0.74
N VAL A 88 -10.22 -7.14 1.63
CA VAL A 88 -11.02 -7.52 2.79
C VAL A 88 -10.32 -6.94 4.02
N THR A 89 -11.07 -6.26 4.88
CA THR A 89 -10.51 -5.50 6.00
C THR A 89 -11.51 -5.43 7.16
N HIS A 90 -10.99 -5.39 8.38
CA HIS A 90 -11.77 -5.08 9.58
C HIS A 90 -11.64 -3.60 9.98
N SER A 91 -10.77 -2.85 9.30
CA SER A 91 -10.50 -1.45 9.60
C SER A 91 -11.27 -0.51 8.65
N PRO A 92 -12.16 0.36 9.18
CA PRO A 92 -12.85 1.35 8.34
C PRO A 92 -11.88 2.38 7.73
N PHE A 93 -10.74 2.61 8.38
CA PHE A 93 -9.74 3.57 7.91
C PHE A 93 -9.12 3.20 6.57
N VAL A 94 -9.19 1.93 6.14
CA VAL A 94 -8.65 1.49 4.85
C VAL A 94 -9.41 2.10 3.67
N PHE A 95 -10.72 2.34 3.84
CA PHE A 95 -11.60 2.91 2.81
C PHE A 95 -12.19 4.28 3.19
N GLU A 96 -11.82 4.86 4.33
CA GLU A 96 -12.14 6.24 4.72
C GLU A 96 -11.36 7.27 3.87
N ASN A 97 -11.63 7.27 2.56
CA ASN A 97 -11.00 8.06 1.50
C ASN A 97 -11.89 8.07 0.24
N GLU A 98 -11.34 8.40 -0.94
CA GLU A 98 -12.09 8.39 -2.20
C GLU A 98 -12.72 7.03 -2.58
N LEU A 99 -12.37 5.94 -1.89
CA LEU A 99 -12.88 4.59 -2.13
C LEU A 99 -14.10 4.20 -1.29
N ASP A 100 -14.59 5.08 -0.40
CA ASP A 100 -15.70 4.78 0.51
C ASP A 100 -16.96 4.28 -0.23
N ASN A 101 -17.28 4.88 -1.38
CA ASN A 101 -18.41 4.48 -2.23
C ASN A 101 -18.31 3.06 -2.81
N TYR A 102 -17.14 2.43 -2.74
CA TYR A 102 -16.90 1.05 -3.20
C TYR A 102 -16.83 0.05 -2.04
N ALA A 103 -16.86 0.53 -0.79
CA ALA A 103 -16.91 -0.33 0.38
C ALA A 103 -18.32 -0.91 0.56
N SER A 104 -18.40 -2.17 0.93
CA SER A 104 -19.67 -2.84 1.20
C SER A 104 -19.48 -3.88 2.28
N ASP A 105 -20.43 -3.95 3.21
CA ASP A 105 -20.42 -4.97 4.26
C ASP A 105 -20.61 -6.36 3.63
N MET A 106 -19.76 -7.31 4.02
CA MET A 106 -19.82 -8.70 3.57
C MET A 106 -21.17 -9.35 3.92
N ILE A 107 -21.81 -8.94 5.02
CA ILE A 107 -23.11 -9.46 5.46
C ILE A 107 -24.19 -9.24 4.39
N ASN A 108 -24.14 -8.13 3.65
CA ASN A 108 -25.11 -7.82 2.60
C ASN A 108 -25.05 -8.85 1.45
N PHE A 109 -23.90 -9.49 1.23
CA PHE A 109 -23.74 -10.49 0.18
C PHE A 109 -24.21 -11.88 0.61
N ILE A 110 -24.10 -12.22 1.90
CA ILE A 110 -24.57 -13.50 2.44
C ILE A 110 -26.11 -13.56 2.47
N SER A 111 -26.73 -12.41 2.76
CA SER A 111 -28.18 -12.26 2.87
C SER A 111 -28.92 -12.43 1.53
N TYR A 112 -28.21 -12.29 0.40
CA TYR A 112 -28.80 -12.38 -0.95
C TYR A 112 -28.98 -13.83 -1.44
N TYR A 113 -28.37 -14.81 -0.76
CA TYR A 113 -28.44 -16.23 -1.13
C TYR A 113 -29.40 -17.06 -0.26
N HIS A 114 -30.22 -16.39 0.54
CA HIS A 114 -31.34 -16.97 1.30
C HIS A 114 -32.66 -16.33 0.86
#